data_AF-A0A1U8B3P8-F1
#
_entry.id   AF-A0A1U8B3P8-F1
#
_cell.length_a   1.000
_cell.length_b   1.000
_cell.length_c   1.000
_cell.angle_alpha   90.00
_cell.angle_beta   90.00
_cell.angle_gamma   90.00
#
_symmetry.space_group_name_H-M   'P 1'
#
loop_
_entity.id
_entity.type
_entity.pdbx_description
1 polymer ?
#
loop_
_entity_poly.entity_id
_entity_poly.type
_entity_poly.pdbx_seq_one_letter_code
_entity_poly.pdbx_strand_id
1 'polypeptide(L)'
;MMEREEDEPVSPAGRFFLRPEMDQVINCALGLKNSLDVNYLKEHVKSSIMIQHPRFCSLLVRDNQGREHWRRTEVEIDRHVLVPELGGEFDAEGSPEDDEEIVNRYLADLAVSSPLGTDKPLWEFHLLRAQKCCVLRIHHALGDGISLMSLFLSCCRRADRPDEVPSISITASSSNSNSSKAKENKLSRSSRGGCGRLLWKGVLVVWFTIVFVVKFILRSLWVKDEKSAITGGAGVELWPRKLATAKFKLDDMKAVKKAVANATINDVLFGVISFGLTRYLQMQSPKKQREGLQLTGLAMVNLRQESGLQDLSNMMKNNNSRSRWGNQFGFLLLPVYYHENVDDPLQYVKRAKAMLDTKKQSFEAHCSYAIGKLAMWVLGPKVATMLNYRILCNTSFTISNIVGPQEEIMVSGIPVTYFRVNSTGLPHALTMHMVSFAGRAEMQILVAKEIIPDPRVLAKCFQDALLELKDAAATSMKD
;
A
#
# COMPACT_ATOMS: atom_id res chain seq x y z
N MET A 1 -29.71 17.32 26.35
CA MET A 1 -29.82 15.87 26.10
C MET A 1 -29.35 15.67 24.66
N MET A 2 -28.09 15.28 24.43
CA MET A 2 -27.67 14.89 23.08
C MET A 2 -28.41 13.60 22.73
N GLU A 3 -29.13 13.58 21.61
CA GLU A 3 -29.64 12.34 21.03
C GLU A 3 -28.49 11.33 20.99
N ARG A 4 -28.70 10.12 21.53
CA ARG A 4 -27.73 9.05 21.38
C ARG A 4 -27.71 8.69 19.89
N GLU A 5 -26.75 9.24 19.14
CA GLU A 5 -26.43 8.74 17.81
C GLU A 5 -26.24 7.21 17.92
N GLU A 6 -26.97 6.46 17.11
CA GLU A 6 -26.89 5.00 17.12
C GLU A 6 -25.47 4.53 16.78
N ASP A 7 -24.98 3.53 17.51
CA ASP A 7 -23.69 2.90 17.21
C ASP A 7 -23.67 2.38 15.76
N GLU A 8 -22.67 2.78 14.96
CA GLU A 8 -22.58 2.37 13.56
C GLU A 8 -21.85 1.01 13.43
N PRO A 9 -22.36 0.02 12.67
CA PRO A 9 -21.67 -1.25 12.54
C PRO A 9 -20.33 -1.13 11.81
N VAL A 10 -19.30 -1.83 12.32
CA VAL A 10 -18.02 -1.93 11.60
C VAL A 10 -18.23 -2.68 10.29
N SER A 11 -17.65 -2.17 9.20
CA SER A 11 -17.77 -2.80 7.88
C SER A 11 -17.20 -4.22 7.90
N PRO A 12 -17.70 -5.15 7.05
CA PRO A 12 -17.17 -6.51 7.00
C PRO A 12 -15.65 -6.58 6.80
N ALA A 13 -15.10 -5.73 5.92
CA ALA A 13 -13.66 -5.61 5.71
C ALA A 13 -12.94 -4.95 6.92
N GLY A 14 -13.57 -4.03 7.64
CA GLY A 14 -13.00 -3.49 8.88
C GLY A 14 -12.90 -4.55 9.97
N ARG A 15 -13.91 -5.42 10.10
CA ARG A 15 -13.93 -6.55 11.05
C ARG A 15 -12.84 -7.57 10.78
N PHE A 16 -12.45 -7.73 9.50
CA PHE A 16 -11.31 -8.58 9.14
C PHE A 16 -10.02 -8.10 9.80
N PHE A 17 -9.77 -6.79 9.81
CA PHE A 17 -8.59 -6.20 10.45
C PHE A 17 -8.67 -6.10 11.98
N LEU A 18 -9.80 -6.44 12.59
CA LEU A 18 -9.96 -6.47 14.06
C LEU A 18 -9.66 -7.85 14.65
N ARG A 19 -9.33 -8.82 13.79
CA ARG A 19 -8.99 -10.17 14.21
C ARG A 19 -7.53 -10.21 14.63
N PRO A 20 -7.17 -10.89 15.74
CA PRO A 20 -5.78 -10.91 16.22
C PRO A 20 -4.75 -11.33 15.16
N GLU A 21 -5.12 -12.26 14.28
CA GLU A 21 -4.24 -12.76 13.21
C GLU A 21 -4.04 -11.77 12.05
N MET A 22 -4.86 -10.73 11.99
CA MET A 22 -4.93 -9.74 10.92
C MET A 22 -5.04 -8.31 11.47
N ASP A 23 -4.61 -8.09 12.72
CA ASP A 23 -4.63 -6.78 13.38
C ASP A 23 -3.59 -5.87 12.72
N GLN A 24 -4.07 -4.93 11.92
CA GLN A 24 -3.22 -4.09 11.08
C GLN A 24 -3.30 -2.63 11.48
N VAL A 25 -2.13 -2.10 11.83
CA VAL A 25 -1.90 -0.68 12.02
C VAL A 25 -1.05 -0.18 10.87
N ILE A 26 -1.48 0.91 10.25
CA ILE A 26 -0.73 1.64 9.24
C ILE A 26 0.09 2.70 9.99
N ASN A 27 1.41 2.75 9.74
CA ASN A 27 2.25 3.83 10.24
C ASN A 27 2.70 4.70 9.07
N CYS A 28 2.44 5.99 9.17
CA CYS A 28 2.80 7.03 8.24
C CYS A 28 3.87 7.91 8.88
N ALA A 29 5.10 7.83 8.39
CA ALA A 29 6.21 8.65 8.87
C ALA A 29 6.44 9.84 7.95
N LEU A 30 6.34 11.03 8.52
CA LEU A 30 6.53 12.31 7.85
C LEU A 30 7.79 12.97 8.40
N GLY A 31 8.78 13.16 7.55
CA GLY A 31 9.91 14.01 7.84
C GLY A 31 9.50 15.47 7.71
N LEU A 32 9.90 16.30 8.66
CA LEU A 32 9.58 17.72 8.69
C LEU A 32 10.87 18.54 8.62
N LYS A 33 10.79 19.72 8.00
CA LYS A 33 11.95 20.63 7.92
C LYS A 33 12.41 21.10 9.30
N ASN A 34 11.46 21.28 10.23
CA ASN A 34 11.69 21.70 11.60
C ASN A 34 10.95 20.77 12.57
N SER A 35 11.39 20.70 13.83
CA SER A 35 10.67 19.97 14.87
C SER A 35 9.29 20.61 15.10
N LEU A 36 8.26 19.78 15.23
CA LEU A 36 6.90 20.25 15.47
C LEU A 36 6.67 20.53 16.96
N ASP A 37 6.06 21.67 17.28
CA ASP A 37 5.62 21.96 18.64
C ASP A 37 4.39 21.10 19.00
N VAL A 38 4.41 20.53 20.21
CA VAL A 38 3.40 19.58 20.67
C VAL A 38 2.04 20.26 20.85
N ASN A 39 2.01 21.47 21.41
CA ASN A 39 0.77 22.19 21.65
C ASN A 39 0.17 22.69 20.34
N TYR A 40 1.02 23.20 19.45
CA TYR A 40 0.62 23.60 18.11
C TYR A 40 0.02 22.42 17.32
N LEU A 41 0.62 21.23 17.37
CA LEU A 41 0.02 20.03 16.75
C LEU A 41 -1.34 19.73 17.36
N LYS A 42 -1.48 19.74 18.69
CA LYS A 42 -2.74 19.45 19.36
C LYS A 42 -3.85 20.42 18.91
N GLU A 43 -3.56 21.72 18.84
CA GLU A 43 -4.50 22.74 18.36
C GLU A 43 -4.85 22.54 16.89
N HIS A 44 -3.85 22.30 16.04
CA HIS A 44 -4.06 22.07 14.61
C HIS A 44 -4.93 20.84 14.37
N VAL A 45 -4.62 19.73 15.06
CA VAL A 45 -5.39 18.49 14.99
C VAL A 45 -6.83 18.75 15.43
N LYS A 46 -7.08 19.39 16.59
CA LYS A 46 -8.44 19.77 17.05
C LYS A 46 -9.26 20.55 16.01
N SER A 47 -8.62 21.43 15.24
CA SER A 47 -9.27 22.23 14.20
C SER A 47 -9.40 21.54 12.83
N SER A 48 -8.76 20.38 12.66
CA SER A 48 -8.68 19.69 11.37
C SER A 48 -9.94 18.89 11.02
N ILE A 49 -10.07 18.58 9.73
CA ILE A 49 -11.13 17.71 9.19
C ILE A 49 -11.07 16.27 9.75
N MET A 50 -9.91 15.85 10.26
CA MET A 50 -9.75 14.53 10.90
C MET A 50 -10.71 14.37 12.09
N ILE A 51 -10.86 15.38 12.95
CA ILE A 51 -11.73 15.33 14.15
C ILE A 51 -13.18 15.70 13.82
N GLN A 52 -13.45 16.09 12.59
CA GLN A 52 -14.80 16.25 12.08
C GLN A 52 -15.32 14.94 11.47
N HIS A 53 -14.42 14.02 11.11
CA HIS A 53 -14.77 12.76 10.48
C HIS A 53 -15.28 11.75 11.54
N PRO A 54 -16.51 11.22 11.42
CA PRO A 54 -17.12 10.38 12.46
C PRO A 54 -16.24 9.21 12.93
N ARG A 55 -15.61 8.48 11.99
CA ARG A 55 -14.75 7.33 12.35
C ARG A 55 -13.54 7.67 13.21
N PHE A 56 -12.97 8.87 13.07
CA PHE A 56 -11.82 9.29 13.88
C PHE A 56 -12.24 9.82 15.25
N CYS A 57 -13.53 9.99 15.47
CA CYS A 57 -14.14 10.40 16.73
C CYS A 57 -15.02 9.28 17.31
N SER A 58 -14.70 8.02 16.99
CA SER A 58 -15.46 6.87 17.46
C SER A 58 -14.60 5.83 18.16
N LEU A 59 -15.12 5.29 19.26
CA LEU A 59 -14.60 4.14 19.96
C LEU A 59 -15.01 2.85 19.26
N LEU A 60 -14.14 1.86 19.32
CA LEU A 60 -14.48 0.50 18.92
C LEU A 60 -15.14 -0.22 20.11
N VAL A 61 -16.43 -0.53 19.98
CA VAL A 61 -17.22 -1.19 21.02
C VAL A 61 -17.82 -2.50 20.51
N ARG A 62 -18.24 -3.38 21.42
CA ARG A 62 -18.94 -4.61 21.08
C ARG A 62 -20.35 -4.60 21.66
N ASP A 63 -21.33 -5.05 20.86
CA ASP A 63 -22.70 -5.27 21.33
C ASP A 63 -22.82 -6.54 22.17
N ASN A 64 -24.00 -6.80 22.74
CA ASN A 64 -24.29 -8.00 23.54
C ASN A 64 -24.11 -9.32 22.76
N GLN A 65 -24.05 -9.27 21.43
CA GLN A 65 -23.81 -10.42 20.55
C GLN A 65 -22.33 -10.51 20.13
N GLY A 66 -21.47 -9.67 20.69
CA GLY A 66 -20.04 -9.62 20.39
C GLY A 66 -19.71 -9.00 19.03
N ARG A 67 -20.65 -8.31 18.37
CA ARG A 67 -20.40 -7.64 17.08
C ARG A 67 -19.82 -6.26 17.32
N GLU A 68 -18.86 -5.90 16.48
CA GLU A 68 -18.12 -4.65 16.58
C GLU A 68 -18.89 -3.47 15.96
N HIS A 69 -18.95 -2.36 16.69
CA HIS A 69 -19.56 -1.09 16.27
C HIS A 69 -18.66 0.11 16.60
N TRP A 70 -18.88 1.21 15.88
CA TRP A 70 -18.30 2.52 16.11
C TRP A 70 -19.26 3.35 16.96
N ARG A 71 -18.82 3.73 18.15
CA ARG A 71 -19.57 4.62 19.05
C ARG A 71 -18.91 5.98 19.09
N ARG A 72 -19.63 7.04 18.72
CA ARG A 72 -19.09 8.40 18.77
C ARG A 72 -18.69 8.78 20.20
N THR A 73 -17.56 9.47 20.32
CA THR A 73 -16.98 9.96 21.57
C THR A 73 -16.36 11.33 21.36
N GLU A 74 -16.16 12.05 22.47
CA GLU A 74 -15.23 13.17 22.49
C GLU A 74 -13.78 12.66 22.43
N VAL A 75 -12.91 13.38 21.70
CA VAL A 75 -11.50 13.01 21.51
C VAL A 75 -10.64 13.72 22.55
N GLU A 76 -10.08 12.95 23.47
CA GLU A 76 -9.10 13.42 24.46
C GLU A 76 -7.71 13.55 23.81
N ILE A 77 -7.43 14.68 23.15
CA ILE A 77 -6.25 14.85 22.27
C ILE A 77 -4.91 14.46 22.93
N ASP A 78 -4.76 14.68 24.23
CA ASP A 78 -3.53 14.43 24.97
C ASP A 78 -3.16 12.95 25.01
N ARG A 79 -4.15 12.06 24.88
CA ARG A 79 -3.94 10.62 24.77
C ARG A 79 -3.52 10.17 23.38
N HIS A 80 -3.68 11.03 22.37
CA HIS A 80 -3.36 10.70 20.98
C HIS A 80 -2.04 11.31 20.51
N VAL A 81 -1.53 12.36 21.16
CA VAL A 81 -0.23 12.97 20.81
C VAL A 81 0.82 12.54 21.81
N LEU A 82 1.65 11.58 21.40
CA LEU A 82 2.70 10.98 22.20
C LEU A 82 4.07 11.53 21.78
N VAL A 83 4.95 11.73 22.76
CA VAL A 83 6.36 12.08 22.53
C VAL A 83 7.18 10.94 23.13
N PRO A 84 7.56 9.93 22.34
CA PRO A 84 8.32 8.79 22.83
C PRO A 84 9.71 9.24 23.31
N GLU A 85 10.12 8.77 24.48
CA GLU A 85 11.50 8.88 24.95
C GLU A 85 12.26 7.66 24.41
N LEU A 86 13.14 7.88 23.44
CA LEU A 86 13.89 6.80 22.79
C LEU A 86 15.15 6.43 23.58
N GLY A 87 15.68 7.36 24.38
CA GLY A 87 16.78 7.16 25.32
C GLY A 87 18.17 7.12 24.65
N GLY A 88 19.20 7.53 25.39
CA GLY A 88 20.62 7.37 24.98
C GLY A 88 21.04 8.25 23.80
N GLU A 89 21.82 7.68 22.86
CA GLU A 89 22.29 8.37 21.63
C GLU A 89 21.16 8.79 20.68
N PHE A 90 19.92 8.33 20.90
CA PHE A 90 18.76 8.57 20.04
C PHE A 90 18.06 9.91 20.27
N ASP A 91 18.33 10.57 21.40
CA ASP A 91 17.78 11.89 21.73
C ASP A 91 18.73 13.04 21.29
N ALA A 92 19.90 12.72 20.73
CA ALA A 92 20.86 13.67 20.18
C ALA A 92 20.57 13.98 18.70
N GLU A 93 20.87 15.20 18.25
CA GLU A 93 20.86 15.52 16.81
C GLU A 93 22.00 14.76 16.12
N GLY A 94 21.65 13.76 15.32
CA GLY A 94 22.58 12.94 14.55
C GLY A 94 22.75 13.42 13.12
N SER A 95 23.49 12.66 12.30
CA SER A 95 23.48 12.88 10.86
C SER A 95 22.11 12.46 10.27
N PRO A 96 21.74 12.93 9.05
CA PRO A 96 20.50 12.49 8.40
C PRO A 96 20.41 10.97 8.17
N GLU A 97 21.54 10.28 8.07
CA GLU A 97 21.58 8.81 7.95
C GLU A 97 21.26 8.15 9.29
N ASP A 98 21.77 8.70 10.39
CA ASP A 98 21.46 8.23 11.75
C ASP A 98 19.98 8.45 12.06
N ASP A 99 19.43 9.62 11.71
CA ASP A 99 18.01 9.94 11.91
C ASP A 99 17.09 8.95 11.18
N GLU A 100 17.41 8.61 9.93
CA GLU A 100 16.66 7.62 9.17
C GLU A 100 16.74 6.23 9.79
N GLU A 101 17.91 5.82 10.29
CA GLU A 101 18.06 4.53 10.97
C GLU A 101 17.23 4.49 12.26
N ILE A 102 17.22 5.58 13.03
CA ILE A 102 16.43 5.72 14.26
C ILE A 102 14.93 5.63 13.97
N VAL A 103 14.44 6.40 13.00
CA VAL A 103 13.04 6.34 12.58
C VAL A 103 12.67 4.95 12.08
N ASN A 104 13.53 4.31 11.29
CA ASN A 104 13.28 2.97 10.78
C ASN A 104 13.24 1.92 11.90
N ARG A 105 14.14 2.00 12.88
CA ARG A 105 14.15 1.13 14.06
C ARG A 105 12.88 1.30 14.87
N TYR A 106 12.48 2.55 15.14
CA TYR A 106 11.26 2.87 15.86
C TYR A 106 10.01 2.28 15.18
N LEU A 107 9.88 2.48 13.85
CA LEU A 107 8.79 1.92 13.07
C LEU A 107 8.80 0.38 13.02
N ALA A 108 9.99 -0.23 13.04
CA ALA A 108 10.12 -1.69 13.07
C ALA A 108 9.67 -2.26 14.43
N ASP A 109 9.99 -1.59 15.53
CA ASP A 109 9.53 -1.99 16.87
C ASP A 109 8.01 -1.88 16.98
N LEU A 110 7.43 -0.75 16.51
CA LEU A 110 5.97 -0.55 16.44
C LEU A 110 5.25 -1.66 15.65
N ALA A 111 5.94 -2.37 14.75
CA ALA A 111 5.34 -3.45 13.97
C ALA A 111 4.93 -4.68 14.78
N VAL A 112 5.47 -4.83 16.00
CA VAL A 112 5.19 -5.99 16.87
C VAL A 112 4.94 -5.64 18.34
N SER A 113 5.45 -4.51 18.85
CA SER A 113 5.46 -4.26 20.30
C SER A 113 4.29 -3.43 20.82
N SER A 114 3.51 -2.78 19.95
CA SER A 114 2.65 -1.68 20.38
C SER A 114 1.33 -1.63 19.61
N PRO A 115 0.37 -2.53 19.84
CA PRO A 115 -0.96 -2.41 19.24
C PRO A 115 -1.66 -1.11 19.67
N LEU A 116 -2.64 -0.65 18.90
CA LEU A 116 -3.45 0.51 19.28
C LEU A 116 -4.47 0.11 20.35
N GLY A 117 -4.52 0.86 21.46
CA GLY A 117 -5.52 0.65 22.51
C GLY A 117 -6.95 0.86 22.00
N THR A 118 -7.88 0.00 22.40
CA THR A 118 -9.29 0.08 21.99
C THR A 118 -10.15 0.96 22.90
N ASP A 119 -9.54 1.58 23.90
CA ASP A 119 -10.15 2.46 24.91
C ASP A 119 -10.14 3.95 24.49
N LYS A 120 -9.69 4.23 23.28
CA LYS A 120 -9.75 5.53 22.59
C LYS A 120 -9.92 5.30 21.08
N PRO A 121 -10.27 6.34 20.29
CA PRO A 121 -10.27 6.22 18.83
C PRO A 121 -8.95 5.66 18.28
N LEU A 122 -9.02 4.80 17.26
CA LEU A 122 -7.89 3.94 16.87
C LEU A 122 -6.83 4.65 16.00
N TRP A 123 -6.24 5.73 16.52
CA TRP A 123 -5.17 6.47 15.88
C TRP A 123 -4.29 7.20 16.90
N GLU A 124 -3.02 7.45 16.57
CA GLU A 124 -2.05 8.16 17.41
C GLU A 124 -1.07 8.97 16.54
N PHE A 125 -0.56 10.07 17.06
CA PHE A 125 0.59 10.81 16.55
C PHE A 125 1.77 10.61 17.49
N HIS A 126 2.89 10.14 16.99
CA HIS A 126 4.14 10.02 17.74
C HIS A 126 5.14 11.04 17.21
N LEU A 127 5.65 11.91 18.07
CA LEU A 127 6.59 12.96 17.72
C LEU A 127 8.01 12.59 18.11
N LEU A 128 8.83 12.23 17.12
CA LEU A 128 10.26 12.02 17.26
C LEU A 128 10.95 13.37 17.04
N ARG A 129 11.06 14.16 18.11
CA ARG A 129 11.45 15.57 18.03
C ARG A 129 12.86 15.79 17.49
N ALA A 130 13.83 14.99 17.94
CA ALA A 130 15.22 15.08 17.51
C ALA A 130 15.35 14.78 16.00
N GLN A 131 14.66 13.75 15.52
CA GLN A 131 14.66 13.34 14.10
C GLN A 131 13.70 14.18 13.23
N LYS A 132 13.07 15.21 13.81
CA LYS A 132 12.09 16.08 13.12
C LYS A 132 11.03 15.25 12.38
N CYS A 133 10.57 14.17 13.00
CA CYS A 133 9.64 13.22 12.38
C CYS A 133 8.34 13.11 13.18
N CYS A 134 7.23 13.10 12.45
CA CYS A 134 5.90 12.79 12.98
C CYS A 134 5.43 11.45 12.40
N VAL A 135 5.11 10.49 13.26
CA VAL A 135 4.54 9.20 12.87
C VAL A 135 3.05 9.18 13.21
N LEU A 136 2.20 9.19 12.18
CA LEU A 136 0.77 8.99 12.30
C LEU A 136 0.45 7.50 12.22
N ARG A 137 -0.10 6.95 13.29
CA ARG A 137 -0.53 5.55 13.41
C ARG A 137 -2.05 5.49 13.26
N ILE A 138 -2.55 4.59 12.41
CA ILE A 138 -3.97 4.47 12.12
C ILE A 138 -4.34 3.00 11.99
N HIS A 139 -5.35 2.53 12.72
CA HIS A 139 -5.84 1.17 12.56
C HIS A 139 -6.57 0.99 11.21
N HIS A 140 -6.28 -0.10 10.48
CA HIS A 140 -6.75 -0.31 9.10
C HIS A 140 -8.28 -0.48 8.99
N ALA A 141 -8.97 -0.80 10.10
CA ALA A 141 -10.44 -0.79 10.16
C ALA A 141 -11.08 0.61 9.94
N LEU A 142 -10.32 1.69 10.13
CA LEU A 142 -10.82 3.06 9.92
C LEU A 142 -11.01 3.39 8.43
N GLY A 143 -10.14 2.87 7.55
CA GLY A 143 -10.20 3.11 6.12
C GLY A 143 -9.10 2.36 5.36
N ASP A 144 -9.24 2.27 4.04
CA ASP A 144 -8.15 1.81 3.17
C ASP A 144 -7.17 2.93 2.82
N GLY A 145 -6.04 2.57 2.21
CA GLY A 145 -4.95 3.51 1.91
C GLY A 145 -5.38 4.73 1.09
N ILE A 146 -6.39 4.60 0.23
CA ILE A 146 -6.92 5.72 -0.56
C ILE A 146 -7.79 6.64 0.28
N SER A 147 -8.70 6.08 1.08
CA SER A 147 -9.50 6.86 2.03
C SER A 147 -8.58 7.65 2.99
N LEU A 148 -7.57 6.97 3.53
CA LEU A 148 -6.61 7.59 4.46
C LEU A 148 -5.72 8.63 3.79
N MET A 149 -5.26 8.39 2.56
CA MET A 149 -4.50 9.39 1.80
C MET A 149 -5.35 10.64 1.50
N SER A 150 -6.62 10.47 1.16
CA SER A 150 -7.56 11.60 0.98
C SER A 150 -7.63 12.47 2.22
N LEU A 151 -7.86 11.85 3.38
CA LEU A 151 -7.91 12.56 4.65
C LEU A 151 -6.57 13.24 4.95
N PHE A 152 -5.46 12.53 4.80
CA PHE A 152 -4.13 13.08 5.03
C PHE A 152 -3.89 14.35 4.20
N LEU A 153 -4.17 14.31 2.89
CA LEU A 153 -3.96 15.46 2.02
C LEU A 153 -4.91 16.61 2.32
N SER A 154 -6.14 16.34 2.76
CA SER A 154 -7.07 17.40 3.16
C SER A 154 -6.59 18.20 4.39
N CYS A 155 -5.74 17.58 5.23
CA CYS A 155 -5.02 18.22 6.33
C CYS A 155 -3.70 18.90 5.90
N CYS A 156 -3.26 18.74 4.65
CA CYS A 156 -2.03 19.33 4.12
C CYS A 156 -2.32 20.58 3.28
N ARG A 157 -1.29 21.39 3.09
CA ARG A 157 -1.28 22.51 2.13
C ARG A 157 -0.10 22.37 1.18
N ARG A 158 -0.19 22.96 -0.02
CA ARG A 158 0.95 23.00 -0.92
C ARG A 158 2.02 23.95 -0.39
N ALA A 159 3.29 23.61 -0.59
CA ALA A 159 4.42 24.45 -0.17
C ALA A 159 4.51 25.75 -0.99
N ASP A 160 4.18 25.68 -2.29
CA ASP A 160 4.21 26.83 -3.20
C ASP A 160 2.94 27.69 -3.13
N ARG A 161 1.82 27.11 -2.71
CA ARG A 161 0.52 27.77 -2.56
C ARG A 161 -0.15 27.36 -1.25
N PRO A 162 0.16 28.04 -0.14
CA PRO A 162 -0.29 27.66 1.21
C PRO A 162 -1.81 27.62 1.40
N ASP A 163 -2.59 28.28 0.54
CA ASP A 163 -4.06 28.27 0.59
C ASP A 163 -4.69 27.08 -0.14
N GLU A 164 -3.91 26.35 -0.93
CA GLU A 164 -4.38 25.24 -1.76
C GLU A 164 -4.07 23.87 -1.13
N VAL A 165 -5.01 22.93 -1.31
CA VAL A 165 -4.81 21.51 -0.97
C VAL A 165 -3.95 20.83 -2.06
N PRO A 166 -3.04 19.90 -1.71
CA PRO A 166 -2.23 19.18 -2.70
C PRO A 166 -3.05 18.37 -3.70
N SER A 167 -2.49 18.12 -4.88
CA SER A 167 -3.16 17.33 -5.91
C SER A 167 -2.64 15.88 -5.92
N ILE A 168 -3.53 14.93 -6.26
CA ILE A 168 -3.13 13.59 -6.69
C ILE A 168 -3.68 13.40 -8.09
N SER A 169 -2.78 13.21 -9.05
CA SER A 169 -3.16 12.60 -10.32
C SER A 169 -3.20 11.09 -10.11
N ILE A 170 -4.34 10.55 -9.67
CA ILE A 170 -4.58 9.12 -9.84
C ILE A 170 -4.76 8.97 -11.34
N THR A 171 -3.69 8.62 -12.04
CA THR A 171 -3.82 8.16 -13.43
C THR A 171 -4.71 6.94 -13.30
N ALA A 172 -6.01 7.10 -13.53
CA ALA A 172 -6.91 5.98 -13.73
C ALA A 172 -6.17 5.07 -14.69
N SER A 173 -5.82 3.87 -14.25
CA SER A 173 -5.18 2.85 -15.09
C SER A 173 -5.91 2.89 -16.42
N SER A 174 -5.27 3.43 -17.48
CA SER A 174 -5.93 3.97 -18.67
C SER A 174 -7.19 3.19 -19.04
N SER A 175 -8.32 3.59 -18.47
CA SER A 175 -9.63 3.13 -18.83
C SER A 175 -10.25 4.37 -19.45
N ASN A 176 -10.14 4.39 -20.79
CA ASN A 176 -10.69 5.39 -21.69
C ASN A 176 -10.20 6.83 -21.48
N SER A 177 -9.00 7.15 -21.99
CA SER A 177 -8.75 8.49 -22.49
C SER A 177 -8.80 8.51 -24.03
N ASN A 178 -9.71 9.36 -24.52
CA ASN A 178 -9.82 9.90 -25.88
C ASN A 178 -10.47 9.04 -26.97
N SER A 179 -11.82 9.03 -27.00
CA SER A 179 -12.54 9.10 -28.29
C SER A 179 -13.85 9.90 -28.28
N SER A 180 -14.07 10.77 -27.27
CA SER A 180 -15.35 11.52 -27.14
C SER A 180 -15.34 12.95 -27.71
N LYS A 181 -14.32 13.37 -28.46
CA LYS A 181 -14.33 14.66 -29.18
C LYS A 181 -13.90 14.62 -30.66
N ALA A 182 -13.90 13.44 -31.30
CA ALA A 182 -13.62 13.33 -32.74
C ALA A 182 -14.45 12.23 -33.43
N LYS A 183 -15.73 12.08 -33.06
CA LYS A 183 -16.67 11.17 -33.73
C LYS A 183 -18.05 11.80 -33.87
N GLU A 184 -18.11 12.89 -34.63
CA GLU A 184 -19.37 13.33 -35.23
C GLU A 184 -19.34 13.34 -36.76
N ASN A 185 -18.26 12.84 -37.39
CA ASN A 185 -18.26 12.59 -38.83
C ASN A 185 -17.31 11.44 -39.19
N LYS A 186 -17.87 10.22 -39.20
CA LYS A 186 -17.49 9.08 -40.07
C LYS A 186 -18.31 7.84 -39.67
N LEU A 187 -19.63 7.94 -39.85
CA LEU A 187 -20.48 6.77 -40.02
C LEU A 187 -20.38 6.35 -41.49
N SER A 188 -19.28 5.72 -41.87
CA SER A 188 -19.14 5.06 -43.17
C SER A 188 -17.92 4.14 -43.18
N ARG A 189 -18.19 2.86 -43.47
CA ARG A 189 -17.28 1.76 -43.87
C ARG A 189 -16.71 0.84 -42.77
N SER A 190 -17.29 -0.37 -42.79
CA SER A 190 -16.73 -1.69 -42.43
C SER A 190 -16.61 -2.04 -40.94
N SER A 191 -17.69 -2.57 -40.37
CA SER A 191 -17.68 -3.30 -39.09
C SER A 191 -18.16 -4.74 -39.26
N ARG A 192 -17.31 -5.59 -39.84
CA ARG A 192 -17.47 -7.06 -39.80
C ARG A 192 -16.37 -7.76 -38.97
N GLY A 193 -15.32 -7.02 -38.57
CA GLY A 193 -14.23 -7.51 -37.71
C GLY A 193 -14.23 -6.96 -36.26
N GLY A 194 -15.11 -5.99 -35.93
CA GLY A 194 -15.19 -5.39 -34.60
C GLY A 194 -15.87 -6.28 -33.56
N CYS A 195 -16.95 -6.97 -33.96
CA CYS A 195 -17.72 -7.84 -33.07
C CYS A 195 -16.91 -9.06 -32.61
N GLY A 196 -16.18 -9.72 -33.54
CA GLY A 196 -15.31 -10.86 -33.21
C GLY A 196 -14.19 -10.52 -32.21
N ARG A 197 -13.58 -9.34 -32.35
CA ARG A 197 -12.55 -8.87 -31.38
C ARG A 197 -13.13 -8.57 -30.00
N LEU A 198 -14.34 -8.01 -29.94
CA LEU A 198 -15.03 -7.74 -28.67
C LEU A 198 -15.43 -9.05 -27.97
N LEU A 199 -15.99 -10.00 -28.71
CA LEU A 199 -16.34 -11.33 -28.20
C LEU A 199 -15.09 -12.08 -27.70
N TRP A 200 -14.00 -12.08 -28.47
CA TRP A 200 -12.75 -12.71 -28.06
C TRP A 200 -12.18 -12.10 -26.78
N LYS A 201 -12.19 -10.76 -26.66
CA LYS A 201 -11.81 -10.08 -25.42
C LYS A 201 -12.70 -10.52 -24.25
N GLY A 202 -14.01 -10.63 -24.46
CA GLY A 202 -14.94 -11.13 -23.43
C GLY A 202 -14.58 -12.55 -22.97
N VAL A 203 -14.27 -13.46 -23.90
CA VAL A 203 -13.85 -14.83 -23.59
C VAL A 203 -12.55 -14.85 -22.77
N LEU A 204 -11.55 -14.05 -23.16
CA LEU A 204 -10.29 -13.95 -22.42
C LEU A 204 -10.49 -13.44 -20.99
N VAL A 205 -11.33 -12.42 -20.81
CA VAL A 205 -11.67 -11.87 -19.49
C VAL A 205 -12.30 -12.93 -18.60
N VAL A 206 -13.27 -13.69 -19.12
CA VAL A 206 -13.92 -14.79 -18.39
C VAL A 206 -12.91 -15.88 -18.03
N TRP A 207 -12.09 -16.30 -19.00
CA TRP A 207 -11.08 -17.34 -18.79
C TRP A 207 -10.06 -16.97 -17.71
N PHE A 208 -9.44 -15.78 -17.82
CA PHE A 208 -8.47 -15.33 -16.81
C PHE A 208 -9.10 -15.17 -15.43
N THR A 209 -10.36 -14.74 -15.37
CA THR A 209 -11.10 -14.65 -14.10
C THR A 209 -11.35 -16.03 -13.49
N ILE A 210 -11.76 -17.04 -14.27
CA ILE A 210 -11.92 -18.42 -13.77
C ILE A 210 -10.60 -18.98 -13.26
N VAL A 211 -9.52 -18.82 -14.04
CA VAL A 211 -8.18 -19.26 -13.64
C VAL A 211 -7.75 -18.61 -12.33
N PHE A 212 -8.01 -17.32 -12.14
CA PHE A 212 -7.76 -16.64 -10.89
C PHE A 212 -8.57 -17.22 -9.74
N VAL A 213 -9.89 -17.34 -9.88
CA VAL A 213 -10.78 -17.83 -8.82
C VAL A 213 -10.35 -19.23 -8.36
N VAL A 214 -10.04 -20.12 -9.30
CA VAL A 214 -9.53 -21.46 -8.99
C VAL A 214 -8.20 -21.37 -8.24
N LYS A 215 -7.22 -20.59 -8.74
CA LYS A 215 -5.93 -20.42 -8.07
C LYS A 215 -6.06 -19.80 -6.67
N PHE A 216 -6.95 -18.83 -6.50
CA PHE A 216 -7.19 -18.13 -5.24
C PHE A 216 -7.81 -19.09 -4.20
N ILE A 217 -8.79 -19.89 -4.60
CA ILE A 217 -9.38 -20.93 -3.74
C ILE A 217 -8.34 -22.01 -3.41
N LEU A 218 -7.59 -22.49 -4.40
CA LEU A 218 -6.54 -23.48 -4.16
C LEU A 218 -5.48 -22.97 -3.18
N ARG A 219 -5.12 -21.67 -3.25
CA ARG A 219 -4.20 -21.04 -2.30
C ARG A 219 -4.79 -20.80 -0.92
N SER A 220 -6.10 -20.60 -0.77
CA SER A 220 -6.72 -20.53 0.56
C SER A 220 -6.80 -21.91 1.23
N LEU A 221 -6.68 -22.98 0.44
CA LEU A 221 -6.76 -24.36 0.92
C LEU A 221 -5.39 -25.03 1.07
N TRP A 222 -4.66 -25.28 -0.02
CA TRP A 222 -3.52 -26.23 -0.06
C TRP A 222 -2.30 -25.79 -0.88
N VAL A 223 -2.44 -24.89 -1.85
CA VAL A 223 -1.33 -24.46 -2.73
C VAL A 223 -0.53 -23.37 -2.05
N LYS A 224 0.79 -23.59 -1.92
CA LYS A 224 1.76 -22.63 -1.39
C LYS A 224 2.95 -22.48 -2.32
N ASP A 225 3.62 -21.33 -2.25
CA ASP A 225 4.90 -21.15 -2.92
C ASP A 225 5.96 -22.09 -2.33
N GLU A 226 6.96 -22.42 -3.13
CA GLU A 226 8.14 -23.15 -2.65
C GLU A 226 8.95 -22.27 -1.69
N LYS A 227 9.57 -22.89 -0.68
CA LYS A 227 10.31 -22.15 0.35
C LYS A 227 11.56 -21.52 -0.24
N SER A 228 11.79 -20.26 0.11
CA SER A 228 12.95 -19.45 -0.28
C SER A 228 13.48 -18.65 0.93
N ALA A 229 14.56 -17.89 0.74
CA ALA A 229 15.15 -17.04 1.78
C ALA A 229 14.27 -15.84 2.20
N ILE A 230 13.09 -15.66 1.61
CA ILE A 230 12.12 -14.61 1.96
C ILE A 230 10.79 -15.18 2.44
N THR A 231 10.66 -16.50 2.57
CA THR A 231 9.39 -17.15 2.89
C THR A 231 9.02 -16.92 4.36
N GLY A 232 7.87 -16.26 4.59
CA GLY A 232 7.24 -16.17 5.90
C GLY A 232 6.28 -17.33 6.18
N GLY A 233 5.32 -17.10 7.07
CA GLY A 233 4.31 -18.09 7.44
C GLY A 233 3.62 -17.73 8.74
N ALA A 234 2.76 -18.63 9.20
CA ALA A 234 1.96 -18.39 10.38
C ALA A 234 2.82 -18.09 11.63
N GLY A 235 2.49 -17.03 12.36
CA GLY A 235 3.19 -16.57 13.55
C GLY A 235 4.36 -15.63 13.28
N VAL A 236 4.83 -15.50 12.03
CA VAL A 236 5.91 -14.57 11.66
C VAL A 236 5.48 -13.11 11.86
N GLU A 237 4.18 -12.82 11.83
CA GLU A 237 3.60 -11.51 12.17
C GLU A 237 4.03 -11.01 13.57
N LEU A 238 4.36 -11.92 14.49
CA LEU A 238 4.77 -11.60 15.87
C LEU A 238 6.30 -11.50 16.04
N TRP A 239 7.08 -11.77 15.00
CA TRP A 239 8.54 -11.82 15.10
C TRP A 239 9.17 -10.43 15.03
N PRO A 240 10.28 -10.17 15.76
CA PRO A 240 11.00 -8.90 15.68
C PRO A 240 11.28 -8.48 14.24
N ARG A 241 11.06 -7.19 13.95
CA ARG A 241 11.20 -6.64 12.60
C ARG A 241 12.46 -5.80 12.46
N LYS A 242 12.89 -5.65 11.20
CA LYS A 242 13.82 -4.60 10.78
C LYS A 242 13.24 -3.89 9.58
N LEU A 243 13.61 -2.62 9.40
CA LEU A 243 13.12 -1.77 8.34
C LEU A 243 14.28 -1.11 7.61
N ALA A 244 14.22 -1.08 6.29
CA ALA A 244 15.08 -0.25 5.45
C ALA A 244 14.23 0.51 4.43
N THR A 245 14.78 1.59 3.87
CA THR A 245 14.12 2.36 2.83
C THR A 245 14.93 2.30 1.53
N ALA A 246 14.31 1.79 0.46
CA ALA A 246 14.84 1.93 -0.89
C ALA A 246 14.31 3.22 -1.51
N LYS A 247 15.22 4.05 -2.03
CA LYS A 247 14.92 5.37 -2.60
C LYS A 247 15.10 5.34 -4.11
N PHE A 248 14.09 5.82 -4.84
CA PHE A 248 14.04 5.86 -6.29
C PHE A 248 13.72 7.27 -6.79
N LYS A 249 14.33 7.65 -7.92
CA LYS A 249 13.91 8.85 -8.66
C LYS A 249 12.82 8.47 -9.65
N LEU A 250 11.70 9.20 -9.65
CA LEU A 250 10.62 8.91 -10.60
C LEU A 250 11.07 9.10 -12.05
N ASP A 251 12.03 9.99 -12.30
CA ASP A 251 12.55 10.21 -13.65
C ASP A 251 13.36 9.03 -14.18
N ASP A 252 14.08 8.32 -13.30
CA ASP A 252 14.75 7.07 -13.66
C ASP A 252 13.72 5.98 -14.01
N MET A 253 12.65 5.87 -13.22
CA MET A 253 11.54 4.96 -13.54
C MET A 253 10.84 5.34 -14.87
N LYS A 254 10.67 6.63 -15.14
CA LYS A 254 10.11 7.14 -16.41
C LYS A 254 11.04 6.85 -17.58
N ALA A 255 12.36 6.88 -17.40
CA ALA A 255 13.32 6.53 -18.45
C ALA A 255 13.18 5.05 -18.84
N VAL A 256 13.18 4.14 -17.86
CA VAL A 256 12.94 2.70 -18.10
C VAL A 256 11.58 2.45 -18.75
N LYS A 257 10.54 3.14 -18.27
CA LYS A 257 9.19 3.06 -18.85
C LYS A 257 9.19 3.38 -20.35
N LYS A 258 9.97 4.36 -20.80
CA LYS A 258 10.01 4.77 -22.23
C LYS A 258 10.64 3.72 -23.14
N ALA A 259 11.55 2.90 -22.62
CA ALA A 259 12.21 1.85 -23.41
C ALA A 259 11.33 0.61 -23.64
N VAL A 260 10.28 0.40 -22.84
CA VAL A 260 9.36 -0.74 -22.99
C VAL A 260 8.02 -0.25 -23.53
N ALA A 261 7.64 -0.71 -24.72
CA ALA A 261 6.41 -0.31 -25.39
C ALA A 261 5.18 -0.47 -24.47
N ASN A 262 4.41 0.62 -24.34
CA ASN A 262 3.18 0.69 -23.53
C ASN A 262 3.36 0.39 -22.03
N ALA A 263 4.59 0.45 -21.48
CA ALA A 263 4.82 0.25 -20.06
C ALA A 263 4.31 1.41 -19.20
N THR A 264 4.06 1.11 -17.93
CA THR A 264 3.64 2.03 -16.86
C THR A 264 4.66 1.99 -15.72
N ILE A 265 4.59 2.94 -14.78
CA ILE A 265 5.49 2.96 -13.62
C ILE A 265 5.31 1.70 -12.74
N ASN A 266 4.10 1.15 -12.65
CA ASN A 266 3.87 -0.12 -11.96
C ASN A 266 4.61 -1.27 -12.64
N ASP A 267 4.66 -1.31 -13.98
CA ASP A 267 5.38 -2.36 -14.70
C ASP A 267 6.89 -2.28 -14.41
N VAL A 268 7.43 -1.05 -14.34
CA VAL A 268 8.84 -0.82 -13.95
C VAL A 268 9.08 -1.24 -12.51
N LEU A 269 8.20 -0.86 -11.57
CA LEU A 269 8.30 -1.25 -10.17
C LEU A 269 8.35 -2.78 -9.98
N PHE A 270 7.44 -3.51 -10.64
CA PHE A 270 7.44 -4.98 -10.57
C PHE A 270 8.65 -5.60 -11.28
N GLY A 271 9.16 -4.97 -12.33
CA GLY A 271 10.44 -5.34 -12.94
C GLY A 271 11.60 -5.21 -11.96
N VAL A 272 11.69 -4.08 -11.25
CA VAL A 272 12.69 -3.82 -10.20
C VAL A 272 12.59 -4.85 -9.07
N ILE A 273 11.39 -5.16 -8.60
CA ILE A 273 11.20 -6.14 -7.52
C ILE A 273 11.62 -7.53 -7.98
N SER A 274 11.19 -7.95 -9.17
CA SER A 274 11.56 -9.26 -9.73
C SER A 274 13.07 -9.39 -9.88
N PHE A 275 13.72 -8.35 -10.41
CA PHE A 275 15.15 -8.34 -10.61
C PHE A 275 15.92 -8.29 -9.29
N GLY A 276 15.58 -7.37 -8.38
CA GLY A 276 16.25 -7.25 -7.09
C GLY A 276 16.03 -8.47 -6.19
N LEU A 277 14.86 -9.11 -6.22
CA LEU A 277 14.64 -10.38 -5.51
C LEU A 277 15.51 -11.50 -6.08
N THR A 278 15.66 -11.57 -7.40
CA THR A 278 16.58 -12.53 -8.04
C THR A 278 18.00 -12.33 -7.52
N ARG A 279 18.51 -11.09 -7.53
CA ARG A 279 19.86 -10.78 -7.02
C ARG A 279 20.01 -11.11 -5.54
N TYR A 280 19.03 -10.75 -4.72
CA TYR A 280 19.06 -11.06 -3.30
C TYR A 280 19.11 -12.58 -3.03
N LEU A 281 18.31 -13.35 -3.76
CA LEU A 281 18.30 -14.82 -3.62
C LEU A 281 19.62 -15.45 -4.10
N GLN A 282 20.27 -14.90 -5.13
CA GLN A 282 21.61 -15.30 -5.57
C GLN A 282 22.66 -15.07 -4.46
N MET A 283 22.59 -13.94 -3.76
CA MET A 283 23.52 -13.62 -2.67
C MET A 283 23.32 -14.55 -1.45
N GLN A 284 22.09 -14.90 -1.12
CA GLN A 284 21.78 -15.67 0.09
C GLN A 284 21.93 -17.19 -0.05
N SER A 285 21.94 -17.71 -1.28
CA SER A 285 21.86 -19.16 -1.51
C SER A 285 23.15 -19.72 -2.10
N PRO A 286 23.98 -20.44 -1.31
CA PRO A 286 25.15 -21.13 -1.86
C PRO A 286 24.78 -22.29 -2.80
N LYS A 287 23.53 -22.78 -2.72
CA LYS A 287 22.96 -23.72 -3.69
C LYS A 287 22.19 -22.94 -4.76
N LYS A 288 22.38 -23.34 -6.03
CA LYS A 288 21.61 -22.78 -7.15
C LYS A 288 20.12 -22.89 -6.87
N GLN A 289 19.44 -21.74 -6.88
CA GLN A 289 18.00 -21.70 -6.87
C GLN A 289 17.47 -22.33 -8.16
N ARG A 290 16.31 -22.97 -8.07
CA ARG A 290 15.69 -23.59 -9.25
C ARG A 290 15.26 -22.48 -10.22
N GLU A 291 15.73 -22.57 -11.46
CA GLU A 291 15.26 -21.69 -12.53
C GLU A 291 13.73 -21.76 -12.65
N GLY A 292 13.07 -20.61 -12.66
CA GLY A 292 11.61 -20.52 -12.66
C GLY A 292 10.96 -20.72 -11.28
N LEU A 293 11.70 -20.67 -10.17
CA LEU A 293 11.13 -20.60 -8.82
C LEU A 293 10.12 -19.45 -8.74
N GLN A 294 8.88 -19.78 -8.41
CA GLN A 294 7.79 -18.81 -8.32
C GLN A 294 7.73 -18.20 -6.91
N LEU A 295 7.80 -16.88 -6.84
CA LEU A 295 7.51 -16.08 -5.66
C LEU A 295 6.24 -15.28 -5.94
N THR A 296 5.19 -15.44 -5.13
CA THR A 296 3.93 -14.75 -5.35
C THR A 296 3.81 -13.56 -4.41
N GLY A 297 3.74 -12.36 -4.97
CA GLY A 297 3.37 -11.16 -4.24
C GLY A 297 1.85 -11.06 -4.04
N LEU A 298 1.42 -10.55 -2.90
CA LEU A 298 0.04 -10.16 -2.66
C LEU A 298 -0.05 -8.63 -2.65
N ALA A 299 -0.87 -8.05 -3.54
CA ALA A 299 -1.20 -6.63 -3.54
C ALA A 299 -2.66 -6.39 -3.17
N MET A 300 -2.90 -5.27 -2.49
CA MET A 300 -4.23 -4.73 -2.24
C MET A 300 -4.50 -3.60 -3.23
N VAL A 301 -5.56 -3.74 -4.02
CA VAL A 301 -5.92 -2.74 -5.04
C VAL A 301 -7.29 -2.14 -4.75
N ASN A 302 -7.38 -0.82 -4.84
CA ASN A 302 -8.65 -0.10 -4.66
C ASN A 302 -9.66 -0.54 -5.73
N LEU A 303 -10.90 -0.78 -5.31
CA LEU A 303 -12.00 -1.17 -6.20
C LEU A 303 -12.81 0.04 -6.71
N ARG A 304 -12.60 1.21 -6.12
CA ARG A 304 -13.29 2.43 -6.55
C ARG A 304 -12.75 2.90 -7.90
N GLN A 305 -13.67 3.33 -8.75
CA GLN A 305 -13.35 4.02 -10.01
C GLN A 305 -13.14 5.50 -9.68
N GLU A 306 -11.92 5.88 -9.31
CA GLU A 306 -11.61 7.25 -8.89
C GLU A 306 -10.92 8.04 -10.00
N SER A 307 -11.39 9.29 -10.19
CA SER A 307 -10.89 10.18 -11.23
C SER A 307 -10.09 11.39 -10.69
N GLY A 308 -9.91 11.51 -9.37
CA GLY A 308 -9.04 12.52 -8.75
C GLY A 308 -9.47 12.97 -7.35
N LEU A 309 -8.82 14.02 -6.82
CA LEU A 309 -9.03 14.53 -5.46
C LEU A 309 -10.46 15.07 -5.19
N GLN A 310 -11.18 15.47 -6.24
CA GLN A 310 -12.53 15.99 -6.11
C GLN A 310 -13.52 14.89 -5.69
N ASP A 311 -13.39 13.68 -6.26
CA ASP A 311 -14.12 12.49 -5.82
C ASP A 311 -13.75 12.11 -4.38
N LEU A 312 -12.47 12.25 -4.02
CA LEU A 312 -11.95 11.98 -2.67
C LEU A 312 -12.51 12.94 -1.60
N SER A 313 -12.69 14.23 -1.93
CA SER A 313 -13.31 15.20 -1.03
C SER A 313 -14.81 14.97 -0.84
N ASN A 314 -15.49 14.45 -1.89
CA ASN A 314 -16.89 14.04 -1.81
C ASN A 314 -17.09 12.79 -0.94
N MET A 315 -16.11 11.89 -0.88
CA MET A 315 -16.14 10.72 0.02
C MET A 315 -16.28 11.12 1.49
N MET A 316 -15.69 12.24 1.91
CA MET A 316 -15.75 12.74 3.28
C MET A 316 -17.06 13.48 3.59
N LYS A 317 -17.75 14.01 2.57
CA LYS A 317 -18.93 14.87 2.75
C LYS A 317 -20.27 14.16 2.57
N ASN A 318 -20.33 13.12 1.75
CA ASN A 318 -21.60 12.50 1.34
C ASN A 318 -21.58 10.97 1.35
N ASN A 319 -22.35 10.36 2.26
CA ASN A 319 -22.57 8.91 2.33
C ASN A 319 -23.33 8.33 1.12
N ASN A 320 -24.00 9.18 0.32
CA ASN A 320 -24.77 8.82 -0.87
C ASN A 320 -23.99 8.97 -2.20
N SER A 321 -22.71 9.33 -2.15
CA SER A 321 -21.88 9.41 -3.35
C SER A 321 -21.50 8.01 -3.86
N ARG A 322 -21.15 7.89 -5.16
CA ARG A 322 -20.67 6.62 -5.75
C ARG A 322 -19.39 6.10 -5.08
N SER A 323 -18.65 6.96 -4.37
CA SER A 323 -17.40 6.65 -3.67
C SER A 323 -17.61 6.82 -2.16
N ARG A 324 -17.81 5.71 -1.44
CA ARG A 324 -18.04 5.76 0.03
C ARG A 324 -16.73 5.59 0.80
N TRP A 325 -16.59 6.34 1.90
CA TRP A 325 -15.48 6.15 2.85
C TRP A 325 -15.46 4.73 3.42
N GLY A 326 -14.27 4.15 3.58
CA GLY A 326 -14.06 2.88 4.27
C GLY A 326 -13.14 1.95 3.50
N ASN A 327 -13.23 0.64 3.75
CA ASN A 327 -12.39 -0.35 3.08
C ASN A 327 -13.09 -0.92 1.84
N GLN A 328 -12.56 -0.62 0.65
CA GLN A 328 -13.00 -1.17 -0.62
C GLN A 328 -11.79 -1.55 -1.49
N PHE A 329 -11.09 -2.60 -1.10
CA PHE A 329 -9.97 -3.15 -1.86
C PHE A 329 -10.16 -4.65 -2.12
N GLY A 330 -9.56 -5.12 -3.20
CA GLY A 330 -9.44 -6.54 -3.53
C GLY A 330 -7.99 -7.00 -3.48
N PHE A 331 -7.78 -8.31 -3.45
CA PHE A 331 -6.45 -8.91 -3.56
C PHE A 331 -6.09 -9.21 -5.00
N LEU A 332 -4.82 -8.97 -5.32
CA LEU A 332 -4.20 -9.34 -6.57
C LEU A 332 -2.98 -10.23 -6.30
N LEU A 333 -2.96 -11.40 -6.93
CA LEU A 333 -1.84 -12.34 -6.85
C LEU A 333 -0.85 -12.08 -7.97
N LEU A 334 0.39 -11.77 -7.63
CA LEU A 334 1.41 -11.23 -8.52
C LEU A 334 2.62 -12.16 -8.55
N PRO A 335 2.59 -13.22 -9.38
CA PRO A 335 3.71 -14.14 -9.49
C PRO A 335 4.90 -13.45 -10.15
N VAL A 336 6.05 -13.53 -9.50
CA VAL A 336 7.37 -13.23 -10.06
C VAL A 336 8.20 -14.51 -10.07
N TYR A 337 9.13 -14.61 -11.01
CA TYR A 337 9.90 -15.82 -11.25
C TYR A 337 11.38 -15.52 -11.14
N TYR A 338 12.10 -16.37 -10.41
CA TYR A 338 13.55 -16.33 -10.34
C TYR A 338 14.15 -16.73 -11.69
N HIS A 339 15.06 -15.89 -12.20
CA HIS A 339 15.77 -16.11 -13.45
C HIS A 339 17.26 -15.79 -13.27
N GLU A 340 18.14 -16.79 -13.30
CA GLU A 340 19.56 -16.63 -12.98
C GLU A 340 20.33 -15.85 -14.07
N ASN A 341 20.08 -16.17 -15.33
CA ASN A 341 20.83 -15.65 -16.49
C ASN A 341 19.89 -14.91 -17.45
N VAL A 342 19.76 -13.60 -17.26
CA VAL A 342 18.97 -12.74 -18.14
C VAL A 342 19.91 -11.76 -18.85
N ASP A 343 20.14 -11.97 -20.15
CA ASP A 343 21.07 -11.14 -20.94
C ASP A 343 20.58 -9.69 -21.12
N ASP A 344 19.26 -9.50 -21.26
CA ASP A 344 18.61 -8.19 -21.36
C ASP A 344 17.83 -7.88 -20.06
N PRO A 345 18.32 -6.98 -19.18
CA PRO A 345 17.62 -6.60 -17.96
C PRO A 345 16.18 -6.14 -18.20
N LEU A 346 15.86 -5.52 -19.35
CA LEU A 346 14.51 -5.06 -19.66
C LEU A 346 13.50 -6.21 -19.79
N GLN A 347 13.95 -7.47 -19.89
CA GLN A 347 13.09 -8.65 -19.82
C GLN A 347 12.33 -8.75 -18.50
N TYR A 348 12.90 -8.29 -17.37
CA TYR A 348 12.16 -8.25 -16.10
C TYR A 348 10.95 -7.31 -16.20
N VAL A 349 11.10 -6.15 -16.85
CA VAL A 349 10.01 -5.18 -17.06
C VAL A 349 9.00 -5.71 -18.09
N LYS A 350 9.47 -6.34 -19.18
CA LYS A 350 8.59 -6.96 -20.20
C LYS A 350 7.71 -8.06 -19.60
N ARG A 351 8.29 -8.94 -18.76
CA ARG A 351 7.57 -9.99 -18.03
C ARG A 351 6.59 -9.41 -17.02
N ALA A 352 7.02 -8.42 -16.22
CA ALA A 352 6.17 -7.72 -15.28
C ALA A 352 4.95 -7.07 -15.98
N LYS A 353 5.18 -6.42 -17.12
CA LYS A 353 4.13 -5.85 -17.95
C LYS A 353 3.15 -6.91 -18.45
N ALA A 354 3.64 -8.01 -19.02
CA ALA A 354 2.77 -9.09 -19.51
C ALA A 354 1.89 -9.68 -18.40
N MET A 355 2.48 -9.87 -17.21
CA MET A 355 1.76 -10.30 -16.02
C MET A 355 0.69 -9.27 -15.62
N LEU A 356 1.06 -8.00 -15.43
CA LEU A 356 0.13 -6.95 -15.00
C LEU A 356 -0.97 -6.65 -16.01
N ASP A 357 -0.69 -6.71 -17.31
CA ASP A 357 -1.70 -6.52 -18.35
C ASP A 357 -2.71 -7.68 -18.35
N THR A 358 -2.26 -8.91 -18.09
CA THR A 358 -3.17 -10.05 -17.86
C THR A 358 -4.05 -9.79 -16.64
N LYS A 359 -3.45 -9.32 -15.54
CA LYS A 359 -4.14 -8.99 -14.29
C LYS A 359 -5.17 -7.88 -14.43
N LYS A 360 -4.87 -6.84 -15.23
CA LYS A 360 -5.79 -5.74 -15.53
C LYS A 360 -6.98 -6.17 -16.40
N GLN A 361 -6.80 -7.18 -17.23
CA GLN A 361 -7.88 -7.73 -18.07
C GLN A 361 -8.84 -8.62 -17.28
N SER A 362 -8.39 -9.22 -16.19
CA SER A 362 -9.22 -10.05 -15.30
C SER A 362 -9.96 -9.23 -14.24
N PHE A 363 -11.10 -9.74 -13.78
CA PHE A 363 -11.84 -9.15 -12.66
C PHE A 363 -11.30 -9.59 -11.28
N GLU A 364 -10.00 -9.91 -11.13
CA GLU A 364 -9.44 -10.55 -9.92
C GLU A 364 -9.75 -9.78 -8.63
N ALA A 365 -9.56 -8.46 -8.67
CA ALA A 365 -9.80 -7.60 -7.51
C ALA A 365 -11.29 -7.61 -7.08
N HIS A 366 -12.20 -7.52 -8.06
CA HIS A 366 -13.64 -7.55 -7.79
C HIS A 366 -14.08 -8.94 -7.31
N CYS A 367 -13.56 -10.00 -7.94
CA CYS A 367 -13.86 -11.38 -7.57
C CYS A 367 -13.31 -11.74 -6.18
N SER A 368 -12.09 -11.35 -5.83
CA SER A 368 -11.52 -11.60 -4.50
C SER A 368 -12.32 -10.91 -3.40
N TYR A 369 -12.73 -9.66 -3.61
CA TYR A 369 -13.62 -8.95 -2.68
C TYR A 369 -14.99 -9.63 -2.56
N ALA A 370 -15.59 -10.03 -3.69
CA ALA A 370 -16.86 -10.76 -3.69
C ALA A 370 -16.75 -12.11 -2.97
N ILE A 371 -15.67 -12.87 -3.20
CA ILE A 371 -15.37 -14.13 -2.52
C ILE A 371 -15.22 -13.91 -1.02
N GLY A 372 -14.46 -12.89 -0.61
CA GLY A 372 -14.31 -12.54 0.80
C GLY A 372 -15.64 -12.19 1.48
N LYS A 373 -16.47 -11.38 0.82
CA LYS A 373 -17.82 -11.03 1.30
C LYS A 373 -18.72 -12.25 1.40
N LEU A 374 -18.71 -13.13 0.40
CA LEU A 374 -19.47 -14.37 0.39
C LEU A 374 -19.01 -15.30 1.53
N ALA A 375 -17.70 -15.48 1.72
CA ALA A 375 -17.15 -16.28 2.80
C ALA A 375 -17.57 -15.73 4.18
N MET A 376 -17.55 -14.41 4.37
CA MET A 376 -18.04 -13.78 5.60
C MET A 376 -19.53 -14.03 5.83
N TRP A 377 -20.35 -14.00 4.78
CA TRP A 377 -21.79 -14.20 4.87
C TRP A 377 -22.17 -15.67 5.12
N VAL A 378 -21.54 -16.62 4.42
CA VAL A 378 -21.88 -18.06 4.50
C VAL A 378 -21.18 -18.74 5.69
N LEU A 379 -19.88 -18.51 5.86
CA LEU A 379 -19.03 -19.26 6.81
C LEU A 379 -18.76 -18.48 8.11
N GLY A 380 -19.17 -17.21 8.14
CA GLY A 380 -18.90 -16.30 9.24
C GLY A 380 -17.48 -15.70 9.22
N PRO A 381 -17.27 -14.63 10.03
CA PRO A 381 -16.03 -13.84 9.99
C PRO A 381 -14.79 -14.63 10.43
N LYS A 382 -14.93 -15.59 11.36
CA LYS A 382 -13.81 -16.40 11.85
C LYS A 382 -13.20 -17.27 10.74
N VAL A 383 -14.04 -18.00 10.01
CA VAL A 383 -13.59 -18.87 8.91
C VAL A 383 -13.08 -18.05 7.73
N ALA A 384 -13.79 -16.97 7.37
CA ALA A 384 -13.35 -16.06 6.31
C ALA A 384 -11.96 -15.47 6.60
N THR A 385 -11.70 -15.08 7.85
CA THR A 385 -10.39 -14.56 8.27
C THR A 385 -9.31 -15.62 8.16
N MET A 386 -9.58 -16.83 8.66
CA MET A 386 -8.66 -17.97 8.57
C MET A 386 -8.27 -18.29 7.11
N LEU A 387 -9.24 -18.28 6.18
CA LEU A 387 -8.96 -18.51 4.75
C LEU A 387 -8.07 -17.41 4.15
N ASN A 388 -8.31 -16.14 4.48
CA ASN A 388 -7.47 -15.03 4.02
C ASN A 388 -6.05 -15.09 4.62
N TYR A 389 -5.94 -15.42 5.91
CA TYR A 389 -4.66 -15.61 6.58
C TYR A 389 -3.85 -16.75 5.94
N ARG A 390 -4.52 -17.83 5.51
CA ARG A 390 -3.88 -18.91 4.74
C ARG A 390 -3.35 -18.45 3.39
N ILE A 391 -4.09 -17.60 2.66
CA ILE A 391 -3.60 -17.05 1.39
C ILE A 391 -2.29 -16.30 1.62
N LEU A 392 -2.25 -15.43 2.63
CA LEU A 392 -1.03 -14.71 3.01
C LEU A 392 0.11 -15.67 3.39
N CYS A 393 -0.14 -16.68 4.23
CA CYS A 393 0.87 -17.68 4.59
C CYS A 393 1.36 -18.52 3.41
N ASN A 394 0.56 -18.63 2.35
CA ASN A 394 0.85 -19.42 1.15
C ASN A 394 1.46 -18.60 0.01
N THR A 395 1.63 -17.28 0.20
CA THR A 395 2.34 -16.37 -0.71
C THR A 395 3.67 -15.92 -0.10
N SER A 396 4.51 -15.26 -0.91
CA SER A 396 5.91 -14.97 -0.54
C SER A 396 6.09 -13.59 0.10
N PHE A 397 5.40 -12.55 -0.38
CA PHE A 397 5.56 -11.17 0.11
C PHE A 397 4.31 -10.32 -0.09
N THR A 398 4.17 -9.24 0.67
CA THR A 398 3.14 -8.20 0.43
C THR A 398 3.76 -7.01 -0.30
N ILE A 399 3.02 -6.44 -1.23
CA ILE A 399 3.35 -5.14 -1.84
C ILE A 399 2.15 -4.20 -1.85
N SER A 400 2.39 -2.95 -1.44
CA SER A 400 1.49 -1.82 -1.61
C SER A 400 2.21 -0.70 -2.37
N ASN A 401 1.51 -0.06 -3.31
CA ASN A 401 2.00 1.13 -4.00
C ASN A 401 0.91 2.20 -3.97
N ILE A 402 1.20 3.33 -3.31
CA ILE A 402 0.29 4.46 -3.20
C ILE A 402 0.89 5.66 -3.91
N VAL A 403 0.10 6.28 -4.79
CA VAL A 403 0.47 7.55 -5.42
C VAL A 403 0.22 8.66 -4.40
N GLY A 404 1.28 9.32 -3.95
CA GLY A 404 1.18 10.49 -3.08
C GLY A 404 1.18 11.79 -3.89
N PRO A 405 1.30 12.95 -3.21
CA PRO A 405 1.19 14.24 -3.88
C PRO A 405 2.40 14.51 -4.78
N GLN A 406 2.12 15.15 -5.92
CA GLN A 406 3.16 15.50 -6.89
C GLN A 406 3.95 16.73 -6.48
N GLU A 407 3.30 17.63 -5.75
CA GLU A 407 3.87 18.86 -5.22
C GLU A 407 4.54 18.62 -3.86
N GLU A 408 5.44 19.52 -3.48
CA GLU A 408 5.87 19.64 -2.09
C GLU A 408 4.71 20.12 -1.23
N ILE A 409 4.56 19.51 -0.05
CA ILE A 409 3.45 19.78 0.87
C ILE A 409 3.98 20.31 2.20
N MET A 410 3.12 21.02 2.92
CA MET A 410 3.31 21.44 4.29
C MET A 410 2.24 20.81 5.17
N VAL A 411 2.66 20.35 6.34
CA VAL A 411 1.77 19.95 7.43
C VAL A 411 1.94 20.98 8.51
N SER A 412 0.84 21.57 9.01
CA SER A 412 0.94 22.51 10.13
C SER A 412 1.85 23.73 9.82
N GLY A 413 1.97 24.12 8.55
CA GLY A 413 2.86 25.20 8.10
C GLY A 413 4.34 24.81 7.97
N ILE A 414 4.71 23.56 8.25
CA ILE A 414 6.09 23.05 8.14
C ILE A 414 6.22 22.21 6.87
N PRO A 415 7.20 22.49 5.98
CA PRO A 415 7.46 21.66 4.81
C PRO A 415 7.80 20.22 5.17
N VAL A 416 7.19 19.27 4.45
CA VAL A 416 7.46 17.84 4.55
C VAL A 416 8.67 17.49 3.69
N THR A 417 9.65 16.81 4.27
CA THR A 417 10.92 16.43 3.62
C THR A 417 10.88 15.02 3.03
N TYR A 418 10.16 14.10 3.68
CA TYR A 418 9.87 12.75 3.17
C TYR A 418 8.51 12.27 3.66
N PHE A 419 7.92 11.32 2.92
CA PHE A 419 6.65 10.71 3.24
C PHE A 419 6.73 9.20 3.01
N ARG A 420 6.71 8.44 4.11
CA ARG A 420 6.89 6.99 4.14
C ARG A 420 5.70 6.33 4.81
N VAL A 421 5.31 5.16 4.33
CA VAL A 421 4.21 4.38 4.91
C VAL A 421 4.64 2.93 5.04
N ASN A 422 4.26 2.28 6.13
CA ASN A 422 4.29 0.83 6.27
C ASN A 422 3.05 0.33 7.02
N SER A 423 2.93 -0.98 7.16
CA SER A 423 1.89 -1.61 7.97
C SER A 423 2.45 -2.71 8.87
N THR A 424 1.76 -2.96 9.97
CA THR A 424 2.06 -4.02 10.95
C THR A 424 1.23 -5.29 10.67
N GLY A 425 1.51 -6.38 11.38
CA GLY A 425 0.55 -7.50 11.51
C GLY A 425 0.34 -8.39 10.28
N LEU A 426 1.41 -8.67 9.51
CA LEU A 426 1.35 -9.57 8.36
C LEU A 426 2.26 -10.80 8.53
N PRO A 427 1.80 -12.03 8.19
CA PRO A 427 2.58 -13.27 8.32
C PRO A 427 3.69 -13.38 7.27
N HIS A 428 3.75 -12.46 6.30
CA HIS A 428 4.87 -12.39 5.38
C HIS A 428 6.14 -11.92 6.08
N ALA A 429 7.26 -12.58 5.77
CA ALA A 429 8.58 -12.17 6.22
C ALA A 429 9.08 -10.91 5.50
N LEU A 430 8.55 -10.62 4.31
CA LEU A 430 8.86 -9.43 3.50
C LEU A 430 7.59 -8.67 3.15
N THR A 431 7.52 -7.40 3.54
CA THR A 431 6.47 -6.48 3.10
C THR A 431 7.08 -5.20 2.55
N MET A 432 6.55 -4.72 1.43
CA MET A 432 7.07 -3.58 0.69
C MET A 432 5.97 -2.55 0.48
N HIS A 433 6.19 -1.33 0.94
CA HIS A 433 5.21 -0.24 0.84
C HIS A 433 5.87 0.95 0.15
N MET A 434 5.47 1.21 -1.09
CA MET A 434 5.99 2.33 -1.87
C MET A 434 5.03 3.50 -1.85
N VAL A 435 5.57 4.70 -1.60
CA VAL A 435 4.85 5.96 -1.73
C VAL A 435 5.66 6.88 -2.64
N SER A 436 4.98 7.54 -3.57
CA SER A 436 5.58 8.60 -4.38
C SER A 436 5.28 9.97 -3.79
N PHE A 437 6.27 10.84 -3.74
CA PHE A 437 6.17 12.18 -3.16
C PHE A 437 7.17 13.12 -3.86
N ALA A 438 6.69 14.27 -4.35
CA ALA A 438 7.54 15.36 -4.88
C ALA A 438 8.65 14.88 -5.86
N GLY A 439 8.28 14.07 -6.86
CA GLY A 439 9.23 13.56 -7.87
C GLY A 439 10.07 12.36 -7.44
N ARG A 440 9.93 11.90 -6.19
CA ARG A 440 10.65 10.76 -5.61
C ARG A 440 9.69 9.61 -5.32
N ALA A 441 10.21 8.40 -5.23
CA ALA A 441 9.47 7.25 -4.73
C ALA A 441 10.33 6.55 -3.67
N GLU A 442 9.77 6.35 -2.49
CA GLU A 442 10.44 5.66 -1.39
C GLU A 442 9.64 4.41 -1.05
N MET A 443 10.36 3.28 -0.93
CA MET A 443 9.80 1.99 -0.57
C MET A 443 10.32 1.58 0.80
N GLN A 444 9.42 1.49 1.77
CA GLN A 444 9.72 0.89 3.06
C GLN A 444 9.65 -0.64 2.96
N ILE A 445 10.76 -1.27 3.35
CA ILE A 445 11.00 -2.71 3.28
C ILE A 445 11.05 -3.24 4.71
N LEU A 446 9.91 -3.71 5.21
CA LEU A 446 9.79 -4.26 6.54
C LEU A 446 9.96 -5.78 6.47
N VAL A 447 10.90 -6.29 7.26
CA VAL A 447 11.28 -7.70 7.23
C VAL A 447 11.27 -8.36 8.60
N ALA A 448 10.98 -9.66 8.66
CA ALA A 448 11.22 -10.48 9.84
C ALA A 448 12.73 -10.67 10.03
N LYS A 449 13.26 -10.16 11.15
CA LYS A 449 14.70 -10.05 11.44
C LYS A 449 15.43 -11.39 11.31
N GLU A 450 14.82 -12.47 11.77
CA GLU A 450 15.44 -13.80 11.77
C GLU A 450 15.44 -14.47 10.39
N ILE A 451 14.61 -14.01 9.44
CA ILE A 451 14.51 -14.56 8.08
C ILE A 451 15.36 -13.72 7.11
N ILE A 452 15.29 -12.40 7.23
CA ILE A 452 16.07 -11.45 6.43
C ILE A 452 16.85 -10.55 7.41
N PRO A 453 18.09 -10.93 7.77
CA PRO A 453 18.85 -10.27 8.83
C PRO A 453 19.23 -8.82 8.55
N ASP A 454 19.47 -8.47 7.27
CA ASP A 454 19.80 -7.12 6.85
C ASP A 454 18.93 -6.67 5.66
N PRO A 455 17.84 -5.91 5.91
CA PRO A 455 16.99 -5.39 4.84
C PRO A 455 17.69 -4.33 3.97
N ARG A 456 18.84 -3.76 4.39
CA ARG A 456 19.59 -2.78 3.58
C ARG A 456 20.20 -3.44 2.34
N VAL A 457 20.60 -4.70 2.44
CA VAL A 457 21.06 -5.49 1.28
C VAL A 457 19.93 -5.60 0.25
N LEU A 458 18.72 -5.93 0.71
CA LEU A 458 17.55 -6.02 -0.17
C LEU A 458 17.17 -4.67 -0.77
N ALA A 459 17.22 -3.58 0.02
CA ALA A 459 16.99 -2.22 -0.46
C ALA A 459 17.97 -1.86 -1.58
N LYS A 460 19.26 -2.15 -1.38
CA LYS A 460 20.31 -1.94 -2.37
C LYS A 460 20.07 -2.77 -3.64
N CYS A 461 19.69 -4.04 -3.51
CA CYS A 461 19.34 -4.88 -4.67
C CYS A 461 18.22 -4.25 -5.52
N PHE A 462 17.20 -3.64 -4.91
CA PHE A 462 16.15 -2.95 -5.67
C PHE A 462 16.63 -1.65 -6.30
N GLN A 463 17.46 -0.87 -5.60
CA GLN A 463 18.02 0.38 -6.15
C GLN A 463 18.95 0.12 -7.33
N ASP A 464 19.88 -0.83 -7.17
CA ASP A 464 20.82 -1.23 -8.22
C ASP A 464 20.06 -1.80 -9.43
N ALA A 465 19.00 -2.58 -9.20
CA ALA A 465 18.15 -3.09 -10.28
C ALA A 465 17.51 -1.96 -11.10
N LEU A 466 17.06 -0.86 -10.49
CA LEU A 466 16.53 0.28 -11.25
C LEU A 466 17.62 0.96 -12.09
N LEU A 467 18.83 1.13 -11.53
CA LEU A 467 19.96 1.75 -12.23
C LEU A 467 20.38 0.93 -13.45
N GLU A 468 20.51 -0.39 -13.30
CA GLU A 468 20.86 -1.28 -14.41
C GLU A 468 19.77 -1.32 -15.49
N LEU A 469 18.48 -1.32 -15.08
CA LEU A 469 17.37 -1.20 -16.03
C LEU A 469 17.41 0.13 -16.79
N LYS A 470 17.82 1.22 -16.14
CA LYS A 470 17.97 2.54 -16.77
C LYS A 470 19.13 2.55 -17.76
N ASP A 471 20.25 1.93 -17.43
CA ASP A 471 21.41 1.84 -18.32
C ASP A 471 21.12 0.98 -19.55
N ALA A 472 20.40 -0.14 -19.35
CA ALA A 472 19.88 -0.97 -20.45
C ALA A 472 18.89 -0.18 -21.34
N ALA A 473 17.98 0.58 -20.73
CA ALA A 473 17.05 1.45 -21.46
C ALA A 473 17.76 2.53 -22.28
N ALA A 474 18.82 3.13 -21.75
CA ALA A 474 19.61 4.14 -22.46
C ALA A 474 20.37 3.55 -23.67
N THR A 475 20.78 2.28 -23.57
CA THR A 475 21.46 1.55 -24.65
C THR A 475 20.47 1.19 -25.76
N SER A 476 19.30 0.65 -25.41
CA SER A 476 18.28 0.24 -26.40
C SER A 476 17.61 1.40 -27.15
N MET A 477 17.81 2.66 -26.73
CA MET A 477 17.29 3.85 -27.42
C MET A 477 18.29 4.47 -28.40
N LYS A 478 19.54 4.00 -28.38
CA LYS A 478 20.60 4.42 -29.32
C LYS A 478 20.66 3.52 -30.56
N ASP A 479 20.22 2.28 -30.42
CA ASP A 479 19.98 1.32 -31.50
C ASP A 479 18.59 1.52 -32.12
#